data_AF-A0A4Y4CUC1-F1
#
_entry.id   AF-A0A4Y4CUC1-F1
#
_cell.length_a   1.000
_cell.length_b   1.000
_cell.length_c   1.000
_cell.angle_alpha   90.00
_cell.angle_beta   90.00
_cell.angle_gamma   90.00
#
_symmetry.space_group_name_H-M   'P 1'
#
loop_
_entity.id
_entity.type
_entity.pdbx_description
1 polymer ?
#
loop_
_entity_poly.entity_id
_entity_poly.type
_entity_poly.pdbx_seq_one_letter_code
_entity_poly.pdbx_strand_id
1 'polypeptide(L)'
;MTPTGRLLLVAASLVGAQACATAPAPAAPVQVIIGFTEPVDGAAPATLARLAAASGAEFAFVSSLSPRSHVYRLRCPASDPGCGRALAALKAQPSVDYLSPDTLKDSR
;
A
#
# COMPACT_ATOMS: atom_id res chain seq x y z
N MET A 1 -3.94 63.42 -36.21
CA MET A 1 -4.74 62.27 -36.68
C MET A 1 -4.03 60.99 -36.26
N THR A 2 -4.53 60.31 -35.24
CA THR A 2 -4.22 58.91 -34.92
C THR A 2 -5.23 58.03 -35.69
N PRO A 3 -4.87 56.80 -36.10
CA PRO A 3 -5.13 55.65 -35.22
C PRO A 3 -3.95 54.65 -35.22
N THR A 4 -3.52 54.09 -34.09
CA THR A 4 -4.16 52.96 -33.36
C THR A 4 -4.42 51.75 -34.27
N GLY A 5 -3.40 50.91 -34.44
CA GLY A 5 -3.51 49.59 -35.04
C GLY A 5 -2.87 48.56 -34.11
N ARG A 6 -3.62 48.16 -33.08
CA ARG A 6 -3.28 47.16 -32.07
C ARG A 6 -3.18 45.75 -32.68
N LEU A 7 -2.22 45.00 -32.15
CA LEU A 7 -2.24 43.54 -31.94
C LEU A 7 -2.47 42.63 -33.16
N LEU A 8 -1.38 42.02 -33.64
CA LEU A 8 -1.42 40.67 -34.20
C LEU A 8 -0.59 39.76 -33.28
N LEU A 9 -1.28 39.19 -32.29
CA LEU A 9 -0.78 38.15 -31.40
C LEU A 9 -0.63 36.86 -32.21
N VAL A 10 0.56 36.64 -32.75
CA VAL A 10 1.00 35.33 -33.23
C VAL A 10 1.79 34.69 -32.09
N ALA A 11 1.14 33.81 -31.32
CA ALA A 11 1.84 32.94 -30.39
C ALA A 11 1.07 31.63 -30.24
N ALA A 12 1.43 30.70 -31.13
CA ALA A 12 1.55 29.28 -30.89
C ALA A 12 0.51 28.62 -29.99
N SER A 13 -0.44 27.97 -30.66
CA SER A 13 -1.20 26.83 -30.17
C SER A 13 -0.24 25.73 -29.66
N LEU A 14 0.20 25.80 -28.42
CA LEU A 14 0.69 24.61 -27.73
C LEU A 14 -0.54 23.82 -27.29
N VAL A 15 -0.90 22.86 -28.16
CA VAL A 15 -1.61 21.65 -27.81
C VAL A 15 -1.00 21.12 -26.50
N GLY A 16 -1.69 21.39 -25.40
CA GLY A 16 -1.48 20.68 -24.16
C GLY A 16 -1.92 19.25 -24.41
N ALA A 17 -0.98 18.42 -24.86
CA ALA A 17 -1.05 16.99 -24.62
C ALA A 17 -1.09 16.83 -23.10
N GLN A 18 -2.29 16.84 -22.54
CA GLN A 18 -2.55 16.27 -21.25
C GLN A 18 -2.21 14.79 -21.40
N ALA A 19 -0.92 14.49 -21.22
CA ALA A 19 -0.50 13.16 -20.85
C ALA A 19 -1.35 12.84 -19.63
N CYS A 20 -2.36 11.98 -19.82
CA CYS A 20 -2.96 11.28 -18.71
C CYS A 20 -1.79 10.59 -18.02
N ALA A 21 -1.22 11.22 -17.00
CA ALA A 21 -0.66 10.50 -15.89
C ALA A 21 -1.86 9.74 -15.33
N THR A 22 -2.12 8.55 -15.87
CA THR A 22 -2.89 7.52 -15.19
C THR A 22 -2.33 7.53 -13.78
N ALA A 23 -3.12 8.04 -12.83
CA ALA A 23 -2.77 7.94 -11.43
C ALA A 23 -2.40 6.47 -11.22
N PRO A 24 -1.22 6.16 -10.66
CA PRO A 24 -0.82 4.78 -10.46
C PRO A 24 -1.99 4.08 -9.78
N ALA A 25 -2.52 3.04 -10.42
CA ALA A 25 -3.64 2.30 -9.89
C ALA A 25 -3.30 1.97 -8.43
N PRO A 26 -4.20 2.26 -7.47
CA PRO A 26 -3.91 1.99 -6.07
C PRO A 26 -3.49 0.52 -5.99
N ALA A 27 -2.26 0.28 -5.51
CA ALA A 27 -1.70 -1.05 -5.44
C ALA A 27 -2.73 -1.95 -4.74
N ALA A 28 -3.05 -3.09 -5.36
CA ALA A 28 -4.01 -4.02 -4.80
C ALA A 28 -3.56 -4.36 -3.37
N PRO A 29 -4.44 -4.22 -2.37
CA PRO A 29 -4.03 -4.43 -0.98
C PRO A 29 -3.56 -5.88 -0.78
N VAL A 30 -2.33 -6.02 -0.29
CA VAL A 30 -1.64 -7.31 -0.16
C VAL A 30 -2.21 -8.04 1.05
N GLN A 31 -2.70 -9.26 0.88
CA GLN A 31 -3.09 -10.11 2.00
C GLN A 31 -1.92 -10.99 2.42
N VAL A 32 -1.70 -11.11 3.72
CA VAL A 32 -0.63 -11.89 4.31
C VAL A 32 -1.12 -12.67 5.51
N ILE A 33 -0.59 -13.87 5.66
CA ILE A 33 -0.75 -14.70 6.85
C ILE A 33 0.48 -14.45 7.72
N ILE A 34 0.27 -14.06 8.97
CA ILE A 34 1.32 -13.86 9.97
C ILE A 34 1.16 -14.95 11.03
N GLY A 35 2.20 -15.77 11.16
CA GLY A 35 2.38 -16.70 12.26
C GLY A 35 3.14 -16.04 13.40
N PHE A 36 2.61 -16.14 14.61
CA PHE A 36 3.22 -15.65 15.83
C PHE A 36 3.83 -16.80 16.64
N THR A 37 4.90 -16.51 17.36
CA THR A 37 5.56 -17.50 18.23
C THR A 37 4.63 -17.91 19.39
N GLU A 38 3.93 -16.94 19.97
CA GLU A 38 2.93 -17.11 21.04
C GLU A 38 1.50 -16.80 20.55
N PRO A 39 0.46 -17.31 21.23
CA PRO A 39 -0.92 -16.93 20.92
C PRO A 39 -1.16 -15.44 21.13
N VAL A 40 -1.80 -14.80 20.16
CA VAL A 40 -2.16 -13.38 20.21
C VAL A 40 -3.61 -13.19 19.80
N ASP A 41 -4.24 -12.14 20.33
CA ASP A 41 -5.48 -11.66 19.74
C ASP A 41 -5.14 -10.87 18.47
N GLY A 42 -5.36 -11.52 17.33
CA GLY A 42 -5.03 -10.97 16.03
C GLY A 42 -5.84 -9.71 15.65
N ALA A 43 -7.03 -9.53 16.20
CA ALA A 43 -7.91 -8.39 15.91
C ALA A 43 -7.72 -7.24 16.92
N ALA A 44 -7.02 -7.48 18.03
CA ALA A 44 -6.82 -6.48 19.06
C ALA A 44 -6.11 -5.22 18.50
N PRO A 45 -6.59 -4.01 18.84
CA PRO A 45 -5.95 -2.77 18.41
C PRO A 45 -4.46 -2.68 18.76
N ALA A 46 -4.07 -3.22 19.92
CA ALA A 46 -2.68 -3.25 20.35
C ALA A 46 -1.79 -4.13 19.44
N THR A 47 -2.33 -5.24 18.91
CA THR A 47 -1.64 -6.11 17.96
C THR A 47 -1.46 -5.39 16.63
N LEU A 48 -2.51 -4.76 16.11
CA LEU A 48 -2.43 -3.98 14.86
C LEU A 48 -1.46 -2.80 14.96
N ALA A 49 -1.49 -2.07 16.08
CA ALA A 49 -0.56 -0.98 16.34
C ALA A 49 0.90 -1.46 16.40
N ARG A 50 1.14 -2.65 17.00
CA ARG A 50 2.49 -3.26 17.04
C ARG A 50 2.98 -3.63 15.65
N LEU A 51 2.13 -4.25 14.83
CA LEU A 51 2.47 -4.60 13.44
C LEU A 51 2.76 -3.35 12.60
N ALA A 52 1.95 -2.30 12.77
CA ALA A 52 2.16 -1.04 12.07
C ALA A 52 3.45 -0.35 12.50
N ALA A 53 3.74 -0.32 13.80
CA ALA A 53 4.99 0.24 14.31
C ALA A 53 6.23 -0.54 13.83
N ALA A 54 6.13 -1.86 13.74
CA ALA A 54 7.24 -2.71 13.31
C ALA A 54 7.57 -2.58 11.80
N SER A 55 6.58 -2.28 10.97
CA SER A 55 6.71 -2.34 9.51
C SER A 55 6.51 -1.01 8.79
N GLY A 56 5.96 -0.01 9.47
CA GLY A 56 5.60 1.28 8.89
C GLY A 56 4.38 1.24 7.96
N ALA A 57 3.59 0.16 7.99
CA ALA A 57 2.43 -0.05 7.13
C ALA A 57 1.14 -0.28 7.93
N GLU A 58 -0.02 0.06 7.37
CA GLU A 58 -1.30 -0.18 8.05
C GLU A 58 -1.77 -1.62 7.83
N PHE A 59 -2.28 -2.24 8.89
CA PHE A 59 -2.86 -3.58 8.86
C PHE A 59 -4.35 -3.51 9.18
N ALA A 60 -5.14 -4.22 8.39
CA ALA A 60 -6.51 -4.57 8.74
C ALA A 60 -6.59 -6.06 9.01
N PHE A 61 -7.16 -6.44 10.15
CA PHE A 61 -7.44 -7.85 10.44
C PHE A 61 -8.51 -8.38 9.48
N VAL A 62 -8.30 -9.59 8.95
CA VAL A 62 -9.25 -10.27 8.05
C VAL A 62 -9.87 -11.45 8.76
N SER A 63 -9.06 -12.39 9.24
CA SER A 63 -9.51 -13.61 9.89
C SER A 63 -8.40 -14.27 10.71
N SER A 64 -8.76 -15.23 11.57
CA SER A 64 -7.82 -16.06 12.31
C SER A 64 -7.85 -17.48 11.76
N LEU A 65 -6.70 -18.04 11.40
CA LEU A 65 -6.56 -19.46 11.02
C LEU A 65 -6.34 -20.33 12.26
N SER A 66 -5.65 -19.80 13.28
CA SER A 66 -5.44 -20.43 14.59
C SER A 66 -5.12 -19.35 15.63
N PRO A 67 -5.01 -19.67 16.94
CA PRO A 67 -4.62 -18.68 17.96
C PRO A 67 -3.24 -18.04 17.75
N ARG A 68 -2.41 -18.62 16.88
CA ARG A 68 -1.06 -18.14 16.54
C ARG A 68 -0.93 -17.73 15.08
N SER A 69 -1.99 -17.79 14.27
CA SER A 69 -1.90 -17.53 12.84
C SER A 69 -3.12 -16.76 12.37
N HIS A 70 -2.87 -15.57 11.83
CA HIS A 70 -3.92 -14.62 11.48
C HIS A 70 -3.65 -14.03 10.10
N VAL A 71 -4.73 -13.79 9.38
CA VAL A 71 -4.74 -13.16 8.06
C VAL A 71 -4.93 -11.67 8.23
N TYR A 72 -4.06 -10.90 7.60
CA TYR A 72 -4.10 -9.45 7.58
C TYR A 72 -4.07 -8.93 6.16
N ARG A 73 -4.75 -7.81 5.97
CA ARG A 73 -4.66 -7.00 4.77
C ARG A 73 -3.72 -5.84 5.03
N LEU A 74 -2.64 -5.78 4.27
CA LEU A 74 -1.60 -4.78 4.36
C LEU A 74 -1.87 -3.66 3.36
N ARG A 75 -1.86 -2.42 3.82
CA ARG A 75 -1.79 -1.25 2.95
C ARG A 75 -0.35 -0.81 2.81
N CYS A 76 0.19 -1.00 1.60
CA CYS A 76 1.56 -0.58 1.29
C CYS A 76 1.65 0.95 1.30
N PRO A 77 2.74 1.51 1.83
CA PRO A 77 3.02 2.93 1.64
C PRO A 77 3.25 3.20 0.15
N ALA A 78 2.88 4.39 -0.31
CA ALA A 78 3.06 4.80 -1.72
C ALA A 78 4.54 4.72 -2.19
N SER A 79 5.48 4.74 -1.25
CA SER A 79 6.92 4.64 -1.49
C SER A 79 7.42 3.21 -1.76
N ASP A 80 6.60 2.18 -1.52
CA ASP A 80 6.95 0.77 -1.74
C ASP A 80 5.80 0.08 -2.49
N PRO A 81 5.83 0.09 -3.83
CA PRO A 81 4.74 -0.47 -4.65
C PRO A 81 4.57 -1.99 -4.46
N GLY A 82 5.50 -2.67 -3.78
CA GLY A 82 5.44 -4.12 -3.52
C GLY A 82 5.31 -4.52 -2.05
N CYS A 83 5.11 -3.57 -1.12
CA CYS A 83 5.13 -3.83 0.33
C CYS A 83 6.42 -4.50 0.85
N GLY A 84 7.45 -4.66 0.02
CA GLY A 84 8.55 -5.59 0.29
C GLY A 84 9.33 -5.24 1.55
N ARG A 85 9.55 -3.94 1.80
CA ARG A 85 10.24 -3.45 3.00
C ARG A 85 9.42 -3.71 4.26
N ALA A 86 8.11 -3.48 4.22
CA ALA A 86 7.22 -3.71 5.35
C ALA A 86 7.18 -5.19 5.74
N LEU A 87 7.10 -6.08 4.74
CA LEU A 87 7.12 -7.53 4.96
C LEU A 87 8.48 -8.02 5.47
N ALA A 88 9.57 -7.48 4.95
CA ALA A 88 10.92 -7.79 5.44
C ALA A 88 11.11 -7.35 6.91
N ALA A 89 10.61 -6.17 7.27
CA ALA A 89 10.67 -5.65 8.64
C ALA A 89 9.85 -6.51 9.62
N LEU A 90 8.68 -7.01 9.20
CA LEU A 90 7.90 -7.97 9.98
C LEU A 90 8.62 -9.29 10.18
N LYS A 91 9.22 -9.84 9.12
CA LYS A 91 9.96 -11.12 9.20
C LYS A 91 11.17 -11.03 10.14
N ALA A 92 11.70 -9.84 10.38
CA ALA A 92 12.78 -9.61 11.33
C ALA A 92 12.31 -9.50 12.80
N GLN A 93 10.99 -9.48 13.07
CA GLN A 93 10.47 -9.38 14.43
C GLN A 93 10.58 -10.72 15.17
N PRO A 94 11.04 -10.72 16.43
CA PRO A 94 11.17 -11.96 17.21
C PRO A 94 9.83 -12.61 17.58
N SER A 95 8.74 -11.84 17.52
CA SER A 95 7.37 -12.34 17.76
C SER A 95 6.74 -13.00 16.53
N VAL A 96 7.36 -12.88 15.35
CA VAL A 96 6.88 -13.45 14.09
C VAL A 96 7.66 -14.73 13.80
N ASP A 97 6.94 -15.85 13.76
CA ASP A 97 7.50 -17.16 13.43
C ASP A 97 7.62 -17.35 11.91
N TYR A 98 6.56 -16.98 11.19
CA TYR A 98 6.55 -16.99 9.73
C TYR A 98 5.64 -15.91 9.16
N LEU A 99 5.91 -15.56 7.91
CA LEU A 99 5.06 -14.70 7.11
C LEU A 99 4.89 -15.33 5.73
N SER A 100 3.65 -15.47 5.28
CA SER A 100 3.33 -15.97 3.94
C SER A 100 2.38 -15.00 3.26
N PRO A 101 2.57 -14.66 1.97
CA PRO A 101 1.50 -14.04 1.19
C PRO A 101 0.29 -14.98 1.18
N ASP A 102 -0.90 -14.41 1.40
CA ASP A 102 -2.15 -15.14 1.23
C ASP A 102 -2.48 -15.18 -0.26
N THR A 103 -1.82 -16.08 -0.99
CA THR A 103 -2.04 -16.29 -2.43
C THR A 103 -3.31 -17.09 -2.71
N LEU A 104 -4.12 -17.38 -1.70
CA LEU A 104 -5.44 -17.97 -1.90
C LEU A 104 -6.32 -16.91 -2.57
N LYS A 105 -6.46 -17.07 -3.90
CA LYS A 105 -7.46 -16.44 -4.80
C LYS A 105 -6.93 -15.37 -5.76
N ASP A 106 -5.78 -15.60 -6.39
CA ASP A 106 -5.50 -15.06 -7.75
C ASP A 106 -5.55 -16.14 -8.84
N SER A 107 -6.17 -17.28 -8.54
CA SER A 107 -6.52 -18.32 -9.52
C SER A 107 -7.99 -18.23 -9.93
N ARG A 108 -8.40 -17.13 -10.56
CA ARG A 108 -9.50 -17.15 -11.55
C ARG A 108 -9.56 -15.89 -12.40
#